data_AF-A0A661NV57-F1
#
_entry.id   AF-A0A661NV57-F1
#
_cell.length_a   1.000
_cell.length_b   1.000
_cell.length_c   1.000
_cell.angle_alpha   90.00
_cell.angle_beta   90.00
_cell.angle_gamma   90.00
#
_symmetry.space_group_name_H-M   'P 1'
#
loop_
_entity.id
_entity.type
_entity.pdbx_description
1 polymer ?
#
loop_
_entity_poly.entity_id
_entity_poly.type
_entity_poly.pdbx_seq_one_letter_code
_entity_poly.pdbx_strand_id
1 'polypeptide(L)' 'MRLFLLASCFLFLSTGNLFAKTVYDIDLPDTVTVAGENLQLNGYGLRKKFFFKIYLGSLYTRGKATTTEQVLAMPGAK' A
#
# COMPACT_ATOMS: atom_id res chain seq x y z
N MET A 1 -14.56 20.23 32.15
CA MET A 1 -14.35 21.01 30.90
C MET A 1 -12.95 20.85 30.32
N ARG A 2 -11.86 21.05 31.08
CA ARG A 2 -10.48 20.88 30.58
C ARG A 2 -10.18 19.48 30.01
N LEU A 3 -10.67 18.41 30.66
CA LEU A 3 -10.43 17.02 30.21
C LEU A 3 -11.13 16.68 28.88
N PHE A 4 -12.34 17.22 28.66
CA PHE A 4 -13.06 17.09 27.38
C PHE A 4 -12.38 17.89 26.26
N LEU A 5 -11.80 19.06 26.56
CA LEU A 5 -11.00 19.82 25.59
C LEU A 5 -9.70 19.08 25.20
N LEU A 6 -9.02 18.45 26.16
CA LEU A 6 -7.81 17.66 25.90
C LEU A 6 -8.11 16.40 25.06
N ALA A 7 -9.20 15.70 25.36
CA ALA A 7 -9.64 14.54 24.59
C ALA A 7 -10.04 14.89 23.15
N SER A 8 -10.73 16.03 22.95
CA SER A 8 -11.08 16.54 21.62
C SER A 8 -9.86 16.94 20.80
N CYS A 9 -8.80 17.44 21.44
CA CYS A 9 -7.57 17.81 20.76
C CYS A 9 -6.83 16.54 20.27
N PHE A 10 -6.77 15.50 21.11
CA PHE A 10 -6.12 14.23 20.75
C PHE A 10 -6.81 13.50 19.58
N LEU A 11 -8.14 13.61 19.47
CA LEU A 11 -8.91 13.00 18.38
C LEU A 11 -8.71 13.70 17.03
N PHE A 12 -8.23 14.95 17.02
CA PHE A 12 -7.94 15.70 15.79
C PHE A 12 -6.53 15.43 15.25
N LEU A 13 -5.61 14.94 16.10
CA LEU A 13 -4.24 14.61 15.69
C LEU A 13 -4.11 13.23 15.02
N SER A 14 -5.16 12.40 15.02
CA SER A 14 -5.12 11.01 14.54
C SER A 14 -5.54 10.83 13.07
N THR A 15 -5.73 11.89 12.29
CA THR A 15 -5.89 11.78 10.83
C THR A 15 -4.56 11.42 10.18
N GLY A 16 -4.23 10.13 10.20
CA GLY A 16 -3.11 9.57 9.45
C GLY A 16 -3.36 9.79 7.95
N ASN A 17 -2.47 10.54 7.30
CA ASN A 17 -2.54 10.72 5.86
C ASN A 17 -2.26 9.38 5.17
N LEU A 18 -3.29 8.79 4.55
CA LEU A 18 -3.17 7.71 3.57
C LEU A 18 -2.71 8.32 2.24
N PHE A 19 -1.42 8.63 2.13
CA PHE A 19 -0.85 9.06 0.86
C PHE A 19 -0.62 7.82 -0.01
N ALA A 20 -1.50 7.62 -0.99
CA ALA A 20 -1.23 6.70 -2.09
C ALA A 20 0.14 7.05 -2.69
N LYS A 21 1.00 6.05 -2.83
CA LYS A 21 2.39 6.30 -3.21
C LYS A 21 2.48 6.53 -4.72
N THR A 22 2.74 7.76 -5.14
CA THR A 22 3.09 8.01 -6.54
C THR A 22 4.53 7.57 -6.82
N VAL A 23 4.71 6.69 -7.79
CA VAL A 23 5.99 6.13 -8.20
C VAL A 23 6.17 6.35 -9.70
N TYR A 24 7.16 7.15 -10.08
CA TYR A 24 7.42 7.50 -11.48
C TYR A 24 6.21 8.07 -12.21
N ASP A 25 5.46 8.95 -11.54
CA ASP A 25 4.24 9.59 -12.08
C ASP A 25 3.06 8.61 -12.26
N ILE A 26 3.15 7.43 -11.64
CA ILE A 26 2.10 6.41 -11.60
C ILE A 26 1.64 6.24 -10.15
N ASP A 27 0.33 6.33 -9.92
CA ASP A 27 -0.23 6.11 -8.59
C ASP A 27 -0.29 4.62 -8.25
N LEU A 28 0.31 4.26 -7.13
CA LEU A 28 0.19 2.94 -6.52
C LEU A 28 -0.71 3.06 -5.28
N PRO A 29 -1.99 2.65 -5.38
CA PRO A 29 -2.87 2.65 -4.22
C PRO A 29 -2.35 1.66 -3.17
N ASP A 30 -2.55 1.97 -1.89
CA ASP A 30 -2.12 1.10 -0.79
C ASP A 30 -2.93 -0.20 -0.73
N THR A 31 -4.14 -0.20 -1.29
CA THR A 31 -5.03 -1.37 -1.37
C THR A 31 -5.75 -1.40 -2.70
N VAL A 32 -5.93 -2.59 -3.25
CA VAL A 32 -6.73 -2.85 -4.46
C VAL A 32 -7.70 -3.99 -4.19
N THR A 33 -8.87 -3.95 -4.82
CA THR A 33 -9.82 -5.07 -4.81
C THR A 33 -9.69 -5.86 -6.12
N VAL A 34 -9.34 -7.13 -6.04
CA VAL A 34 -9.23 -8.04 -7.20
C VAL A 34 -10.07 -9.27 -6.91
N ALA A 35 -10.98 -9.61 -7.83
CA ALA A 35 -11.92 -10.73 -7.66
C ALA A 35 -12.69 -10.71 -6.31
N GLY A 36 -13.03 -9.51 -5.81
CA GLY A 36 -13.71 -9.33 -4.52
C GLY A 36 -12.82 -9.41 -3.29
N GLU A 37 -11.51 -9.66 -3.46
CA GLU A 37 -10.55 -9.70 -2.37
C GLU A 37 -9.79 -8.38 -2.24
N ASN A 38 -9.68 -7.86 -1.02
CA ASN A 38 -8.82 -6.71 -0.73
C ASN A 38 -7.37 -7.15 -0.54
N LEU A 39 -6.48 -6.60 -1.34
CA LEU A 39 -5.04 -6.87 -1.33
C LEU A 39 -4.29 -5.59 -1.01
N GLN A 40 -3.27 -5.68 -0.16
CA GLN A 40 -2.43 -4.57 0.26
C GLN A 40 -1.12 -4.53 -0.54
N LEU A 41 -0.64 -3.32 -0.82
CA LEU A 41 0.63 -3.11 -1.52
C LEU A 41 1.78 -3.65 -0.68
N ASN A 42 2.47 -4.68 -1.17
CA ASN A 42 3.62 -5.27 -0.50
C ASN A 42 4.94 -4.66 -0.98
N GLY A 43 5.02 -4.35 -2.27
CA GLY A 43 6.17 -3.70 -2.91
C GLY A 43 5.95 -3.44 -4.40
N TYR A 44 6.92 -2.80 -5.05
CA TYR A 44 6.91 -2.55 -6.49
C TYR A 44 8.33 -2.59 -7.05
N GLY A 45 8.45 -2.76 -8.37
CA GLY A 45 9.71 -2.73 -9.11
C GLY A 45 9.55 -2.04 -10.45
N LEU A 46 10.48 -1.15 -10.79
CA LEU A 46 10.55 -0.51 -12.11
C LEU A 46 11.63 -1.20 -12.95
N ARG A 47 11.25 -1.69 -14.14
CA ARG A 47 12.22 -2.08 -15.16
C ARG A 47 12.55 -0.87 -16.04
N LYS A 48 13.83 -0.50 -16.07
CA LYS A 48 14.37 0.54 -16.97
C LYS A 48 15.47 -0.03 -17.86
N LYS A 49 15.64 0.53 -19.06
CA LYS A 49 16.77 0.26 -19.96
C LYS A 49 17.21 1.58 -20.59
N PHE A 50 18.49 1.92 -20.45
CA PHE A 50 19.01 3.27 -20.74
C PHE A 50 18.16 4.35 -20.03
N PHE A 51 17.52 5.23 -20.79
CA PHE A 51 16.64 6.30 -20.33
C PHE A 51 15.14 5.95 -20.44
N PHE A 52 14.80 4.73 -20.90
CA PHE A 52 13.42 4.29 -21.04
C PHE A 52 12.94 3.56 -19.78
N LYS A 53 11.84 4.05 -19.20
CA LYS A 53 11.02 3.32 -18.22
C LYS A 53 10.18 2.30 -19.01
N ILE A 54 10.45 1.00 -18.87
CA ILE A 54 9.77 -0.04 -19.66
C ILE A 54 8.44 -0.41 -18.99
N TYR A 55 8.47 -0.75 -17.71
CA TYR A 55 7.26 -1.04 -16.94
C TYR A 55 7.50 -0.86 -15.44
N LEU A 56 6.42 -0.54 -14.73
CA LEU A 56 6.31 -0.59 -13.28
C LEU A 56 5.42 -1.78 -12.91
N GLY A 57 5.94 -2.72 -12.13
CA GLY A 57 5.17 -3.83 -11.58
C GLY A 57 4.99 -3.67 -10.08
N SER A 58 3.80 -3.95 -9.56
CA SER A 58 3.46 -3.87 -8.14
C SER A 58 2.95 -5.21 -7.63
N LEU A 59 3.44 -5.63 -6.47
CA LEU A 59 3.02 -6.84 -5.80
C LEU A 59 2.02 -6.49 -4.69
N TYR A 60 0.79 -6.96 -4.86
CA TYR A 60 -0.28 -6.86 -3.87
C TYR A 60 -0.54 -8.23 -3.24
N THR A 61 -0.64 -8.28 -1.91
CA THR A 61 -0.84 -9.52 -1.15
C THR A 61 -1.92 -9.33 -0.08
N ARG A 62 -2.54 -10.42 0.38
CA ARG A 62 -3.58 -10.37 1.44
C ARG A 62 -3.09 -9.76 2.76
N GLY A 63 -1.80 -9.89 3.05
CA GLY A 63 -1.17 -9.29 4.21
C GLY A 63 0.29 -8.96 3.93
N LYS A 64 0.95 -8.30 4.88
CA LYS A 64 2.38 -7.98 4.76
C LYS A 64 3.21 -9.27 4.73
N ALA A 65 4.17 -9.33 3.83
CA ALA A 65 5.13 -10.42 3.72
C ALA A 65 6.54 -9.82 3.61
N THR A 66 7.52 -10.48 4.21
CA THR A 66 8.93 -10.05 4.20
C THR A 66 9.87 -11.10 3.61
N THR A 67 9.36 -12.31 3.33
CA THR A 67 10.12 -13.37 2.67
C THR A 67 9.37 -13.93 1.47
N THR A 68 10.11 -14.53 0.54
CA THR A 68 9.55 -15.17 -0.66
C THR A 68 8.59 -16.29 -0.28
N GLU A 69 8.94 -17.10 0.72
CA GLU A 69 8.16 -18.24 1.18
C GLU A 69 6.79 -17.79 1.69
N GLN A 70 6.73 -16.67 2.42
CA GLN A 70 5.47 -16.09 2.89
C GLN A 70 4.58 -15.65 1.72
N VAL A 71 5.14 -15.04 0.68
CA VAL A 71 4.39 -14.63 -0.51
C VAL A 71 3.84 -15.85 -1.25
N LEU A 72 4.67 -16.87 -1.45
CA LEU A 72 4.28 -18.09 -2.16
C LEU A 72 3.25 -18.94 -1.40
N ALA A 73 3.26 -18.88 -0.07
CA ALA A 73 2.27 -19.57 0.76
C ALA A 73 0.90 -18.90 0.75
N MET A 74 0.81 -17.62 0.37
CA MET A 74 -0.48 -16.92 0.29
C MET A 74 -1.22 -17.33 -0.98
N PRO A 75 -2.52 -17.67 -0.90
CA PRO A 75 -3.33 -17.85 -2.09
C PRO A 75 -3.41 -16.52 -2.86
N GLY A 76 -3.30 -16.60 -4.19
CA GLY A 76 -3.61 -15.48 -5.07
C GLY A 76 -5.12 -15.20 -5.11
N ALA A 77 -5.51 -13.99 -5.50
CA ALA A 77 -6.89 -13.70 -5.86
C ALA A 77 -7.27 -14.54 -7.09
N LYS A 78 -8.43 -15.21 -7.05
CA LYS A 78 -8.91 -16.14 -8.08
C LYS A 78 -10.16 -15.62 -8.75
#